data_AF-A0A9D6PNS6-F1
#
_entry.id   AF-A0A9D6PNS6-F1
#
_cell.length_a   1.000
_cell.length_b   1.000
_cell.length_c   1.000
_cell.angle_alpha   90.00
_cell.angle_beta   90.00
_cell.angle_gamma   90.00
#
_symmetry.space_group_name_H-M   'P 1'
#
loop_
_entity.id
_entity.type
_entity.pdbx_description
1 polymer ?
#
loop_
_entity_poly.entity_id
_entity_poly.type
_entity_poly.pdbx_seq_one_letter_code
_entity_poly.pdbx_strand_id
1 'polypeptide(L)'
;MGNRDIRILADAGELSRAAAEEFVRQAEEAVRTRGLFTVALSGGSTSKAMYRLLANDDEPLLRGRVPWGKIHFFWGDERHVPPDHPDSNYRTAHEAMLSRVPIPAENVHRIKAEDPDARNAAADYDQQLRTFFFPRRMTVEALPRFDLVLLG
;
A
#
# COMPACT_ATOMS: atom_id res chain seq x y z
N MET A 1 -10.11 17.30 -15.07
CA MET A 1 -10.55 15.93 -15.38
C MET A 1 -9.34 15.02 -15.24
N GLY A 2 -9.41 13.97 -14.43
CA GLY A 2 -8.31 13.00 -14.30
C GLY A 2 -8.10 12.29 -15.63
N ASN A 3 -6.85 12.24 -16.12
CA ASN A 3 -6.55 11.51 -17.34
C ASN A 3 -6.73 10.02 -17.07
N ARG A 4 -7.61 9.36 -17.83
CA ARG A 4 -7.86 7.91 -17.69
C ARG A 4 -6.95 7.18 -18.67
N ASP A 5 -6.10 6.31 -18.16
CA ASP A 5 -5.30 5.37 -18.96
C ASP A 5 -5.92 3.97 -18.83
N ILE A 6 -6.11 3.28 -19.95
CA ILE A 6 -6.63 1.91 -20.00
C ILE A 6 -5.61 1.08 -20.77
N ARG A 7 -5.05 0.08 -20.10
CA ARG A 7 -4.08 -0.86 -20.67
C ARG A 7 -4.68 -2.25 -20.66
N ILE A 8 -4.72 -2.89 -21.83
CA ILE A 8 -5.16 -4.28 -22.00
C ILE A 8 -3.88 -5.12 -22.16
N LEU A 9 -3.75 -6.15 -21.34
CA LEU A 9 -2.57 -7.02 -21.27
C LEU A 9 -2.98 -8.46 -21.56
N ALA A 10 -2.04 -9.30 -22.00
CA ALA A 10 -2.38 -10.62 -22.51
C ALA A 10 -2.90 -11.57 -21.42
N ASP A 11 -2.35 -11.47 -20.21
CA ASP A 11 -2.70 -12.33 -19.08
C ASP A 11 -2.44 -11.67 -17.71
N ALA A 12 -2.75 -12.41 -16.64
CA ALA A 12 -2.59 -11.96 -15.27
C ALA A 12 -1.12 -11.75 -14.84
N GLY A 13 -0.18 -12.46 -15.47
CA GLY A 13 1.25 -12.31 -15.23
C GLY A 13 1.76 -10.98 -15.77
N GLU A 14 1.43 -10.68 -17.03
CA GLU A 14 1.73 -9.37 -17.64
C GLU A 14 1.04 -8.23 -16.88
N LEU A 15 -0.21 -8.42 -16.45
CA LEU A 15 -0.92 -7.45 -15.61
C LEU A 15 -0.17 -7.15 -14.31
N SER A 16 0.25 -8.18 -13.59
CA SER A 16 0.97 -8.02 -12.32
C SER A 16 2.32 -7.35 -12.51
N ARG A 17 3.02 -7.67 -13.60
CA ARG A 17 4.31 -7.08 -13.99
C ARG A 17 4.16 -5.60 -14.31
N ALA A 18 3.20 -5.25 -15.15
CA ALA A 18 2.93 -3.85 -15.51
C ALA A 18 2.50 -3.02 -14.29
N ALA A 19 1.70 -3.60 -13.40
CA ALA A 19 1.30 -2.95 -12.14
C ALA A 19 2.50 -2.72 -11.21
N ALA A 20 3.42 -3.69 -11.10
CA ALA A 20 4.64 -3.54 -10.29
C ALA A 20 5.55 -2.44 -10.86
N GLU A 21 5.70 -2.37 -12.18
CA GLU A 21 6.49 -1.32 -12.83
C GLU A 21 5.89 0.07 -12.65
N GLU A 22 4.57 0.17 -12.74
CA GLU A 22 3.86 1.42 -12.48
C GLU A 22 3.99 1.84 -11.01
N PHE A 23 3.91 0.89 -10.06
CA PHE A 23 4.17 1.15 -8.64
C PHE A 23 5.58 1.73 -8.45
N VAL A 24 6.61 1.11 -9.03
CA VAL A 24 7.99 1.59 -8.91
C VAL A 24 8.16 2.98 -9.52
N ARG A 25 7.59 3.22 -10.71
CA ARG A 25 7.66 4.51 -11.39
C ARG A 25 7.02 5.62 -10.54
N GLN A 26 5.85 5.37 -9.96
CA GLN A 26 5.17 6.33 -9.09
C GLN A 26 5.92 6.55 -7.78
N ALA A 27 6.50 5.50 -7.20
CA ALA A 27 7.30 5.59 -5.98
C ALA A 27 8.57 6.42 -6.20
N GLU A 28 9.33 6.15 -7.26
CA GLU A 28 10.51 6.93 -7.63
C GLU A 28 10.15 8.41 -7.84
N GLU A 29 9.07 8.68 -8.56
CA GLU A 29 8.61 10.06 -8.82
C GLU A 29 8.17 10.80 -7.55
N ALA A 30 7.39 10.15 -6.69
CA ALA A 30 6.92 10.74 -5.45
C ALA A 30 8.08 11.01 -4.49
N VAL A 31 9.00 10.05 -4.33
CA VAL A 31 10.19 10.24 -3.49
C VAL A 31 11.08 11.35 -4.03
N ARG A 32 11.29 11.42 -5.34
CA ARG A 32 12.09 12.48 -5.97
C ARG A 32 11.49 13.87 -5.76
N THR A 33 10.15 14.00 -5.80
CA THR A 33 9.48 15.31 -5.79
C THR A 33 9.01 15.75 -4.40
N ARG A 34 8.67 14.81 -3.52
CA ARG A 34 8.06 15.05 -2.19
C ARG A 34 8.85 14.43 -1.04
N GLY A 35 9.86 13.61 -1.32
CA GLY A 35 10.70 12.96 -0.31
C GLY A 35 10.13 11.69 0.30
N LEU A 36 8.88 11.33 -0.02
CA LEU A 36 8.22 10.10 0.39
C LEU A 36 7.18 9.64 -0.65
N PHE A 37 6.75 8.39 -0.55
CA PHE A 37 5.67 7.81 -1.33
C PHE A 37 4.62 7.22 -0.38
N THR A 38 3.36 7.60 -0.56
CA THR A 38 2.22 7.09 0.20
C THR A 38 1.34 6.22 -0.69
N VAL A 39 1.07 4.99 -0.25
CA VAL A 39 0.26 4.05 -1.01
C VAL A 39 -0.76 3.36 -0.12
N ALA A 40 -2.01 3.31 -0.59
CA ALA A 40 -3.04 2.45 -0.02
C ALA A 40 -3.05 1.11 -0.78
N LEU A 41 -2.75 0.03 -0.06
CA LEU A 41 -2.76 -1.35 -0.51
C LEU A 41 -4.18 -1.92 -0.54
N SER A 42 -4.35 -2.98 -1.31
CA SER A 42 -5.60 -3.73 -1.42
C SER A 42 -5.34 -5.24 -1.30
N GLY A 43 -6.40 -5.96 -0.94
CA GLY A 43 -6.40 -7.43 -1.03
C GLY A 43 -6.47 -7.94 -2.48
N GLY A 44 -6.79 -9.23 -2.61
CA GLY A 44 -7.04 -9.86 -3.90
C GLY A 44 -5.82 -10.50 -4.54
N SER A 45 -6.07 -11.39 -5.51
CA SER A 45 -5.04 -12.19 -6.17
C SER A 45 -4.09 -11.35 -7.04
N THR A 46 -4.61 -10.36 -7.76
CA THR A 46 -3.83 -9.47 -8.62
C THR A 46 -2.82 -8.64 -7.82
N SER A 47 -3.28 -7.96 -6.76
CA SER A 47 -2.40 -7.20 -5.86
C SER A 47 -1.36 -8.10 -5.19
N LYS A 48 -1.76 -9.31 -4.75
CA LYS A 48 -0.84 -10.29 -4.15
C LYS A 48 0.28 -10.71 -5.13
N ALA A 49 -0.03 -10.91 -6.41
CA ALA A 49 0.95 -11.26 -7.42
C ALA A 49 1.94 -10.11 -7.67
N MET A 50 1.45 -8.87 -7.74
CA MET A 50 2.29 -7.68 -7.82
C MET A 50 3.22 -7.54 -6.60
N TYR A 51 2.72 -7.74 -5.37
CA TYR A 51 3.53 -7.69 -4.14
C TYR A 51 4.68 -8.70 -4.16
N ARG A 52 4.42 -9.91 -4.64
CA ARG A 52 5.45 -10.95 -4.79
C ARG A 52 6.53 -10.52 -5.78
N LEU A 53 6.16 -9.89 -6.90
CA LEU A 53 7.13 -9.39 -7.89
C LEU A 53 8.01 -8.28 -7.30
N LEU A 54 7.43 -7.33 -6.57
CA LEU A 54 8.18 -6.25 -5.92
C LEU A 54 9.19 -6.77 -4.89
N ALA A 55 8.85 -7.88 -4.21
CA ALA A 55 9.70 -8.50 -3.21
C ALA A 55 10.58 -9.65 -3.75
N ASN A 56 10.54 -9.96 -5.04
CA ASN A 56 11.23 -11.11 -5.60
C ASN A 56 12.76 -10.91 -5.64
N ASP A 57 13.50 -11.80 -5.00
CA ASP A 57 14.98 -11.77 -4.99
C ASP A 57 15.57 -12.17 -6.35
N ASP A 58 14.83 -12.91 -7.18
CA ASP A 58 15.21 -13.25 -8.55
C ASP A 58 15.02 -12.08 -9.54
N GLU A 59 14.47 -10.95 -9.07
CA GLU A 59 14.23 -9.71 -9.85
C GLU A 59 15.00 -8.52 -9.24
N PRO A 60 16.33 -8.59 -9.08
CA PRO A 60 17.11 -7.60 -8.32
C PRO A 60 17.05 -6.20 -8.94
N LEU A 61 16.85 -6.08 -10.25
CA LEU A 61 16.72 -4.80 -10.95
C LEU A 61 15.40 -4.09 -10.60
N LEU A 62 14.29 -4.84 -10.51
CA LEU A 62 13.01 -4.25 -10.09
C LEU A 62 13.05 -3.93 -8.60
N ARG A 63 13.45 -4.92 -7.78
CA ARG A 63 13.49 -4.82 -6.33
C ARG A 63 14.42 -3.71 -5.85
N GLY A 64 15.57 -3.53 -6.50
CA GLY A 64 16.56 -2.50 -6.15
C GLY A 64 16.13 -1.06 -6.46
N ARG A 65 15.12 -0.87 -7.32
CA ARG A 65 14.56 0.45 -7.62
C ARG A 65 13.55 0.92 -6.59
N VAL A 66 13.00 0.02 -5.78
CA VAL A 66 11.96 0.37 -4.81
C VAL A 66 12.56 1.15 -3.63
N PRO A 67 12.14 2.39 -3.36
CA PRO A 67 12.71 3.20 -2.29
C PRO A 67 12.12 2.85 -0.91
N TRP A 68 12.25 1.59 -0.46
CA TRP A 68 11.56 1.02 0.71
C TRP A 68 11.51 1.91 1.97
N GLY A 69 12.63 2.53 2.34
CA GLY A 69 12.72 3.41 3.51
C GLY A 69 11.96 4.74 3.38
N LYS A 70 11.40 5.04 2.21
CA LYS A 70 10.64 6.26 1.91
C LYS A 70 9.18 5.98 1.54
N ILE A 71 8.76 4.71 1.57
CA ILE A 71 7.38 4.31 1.30
C ILE A 71 6.63 4.18 2.62
N HIS A 72 5.44 4.78 2.71
CA HIS A 72 4.45 4.53 3.76
C HIS A 72 3.27 3.75 3.19
N PHE A 73 3.00 2.60 3.80
CA PHE A 73 1.93 1.68 3.39
C PHE A 73 0.71 1.86 4.28
N PHE A 74 -0.44 1.98 3.62
CA PHE A 74 -1.77 2.06 4.20
C PHE A 74 -2.65 0.99 3.53
N TRP A 75 -3.89 0.84 3.98
CA TRP A 75 -4.89 -0.05 3.38
C TRP A 75 -6.17 0.73 3.03
N GLY A 76 -6.77 0.37 1.88
CA GLY A 76 -8.09 0.88 1.50
C GLY A 76 -9.22 0.23 2.31
N ASP A 77 -9.08 -1.05 2.62
CA ASP A 77 -10.01 -1.86 3.41
C ASP A 77 -9.29 -2.98 4.17
N GLU A 78 -9.94 -3.52 5.20
CA GLU A 78 -9.49 -4.72 5.92
C GLU A 78 -10.70 -5.51 6.44
N ARG A 79 -10.54 -6.82 6.56
CA ARG A 79 -11.53 -7.74 7.12
C ARG A 79 -11.44 -7.67 8.63
N HIS A 80 -12.59 -7.65 9.31
CA HIS A 80 -12.66 -7.55 10.77
C HIS A 80 -12.31 -8.90 11.45
N VAL A 81 -11.04 -9.27 11.35
CA VAL A 81 -10.44 -10.52 11.82
C VAL A 81 -9.02 -10.25 12.36
N PRO A 82 -8.44 -11.18 13.15
CA PRO A 82 -7.04 -11.08 13.58
C PRO A 82 -6.04 -10.90 12.41
N PRO A 83 -4.89 -10.24 12.63
CA PRO A 83 -3.93 -9.91 11.57
C PRO A 83 -3.22 -11.13 10.96
N ASP A 84 -3.29 -12.30 11.58
CA ASP A 84 -2.77 -13.58 11.10
C ASP A 84 -3.87 -14.47 10.48
N HIS A 85 -5.12 -13.99 10.44
CA HIS A 85 -6.22 -14.71 9.82
C HIS A 85 -6.04 -14.80 8.29
N PRO A 86 -6.37 -15.93 7.63
CA PRO A 86 -6.23 -16.09 6.18
C PRO A 86 -6.90 -15.01 5.33
N ASP A 87 -7.99 -14.43 5.84
CA ASP A 87 -8.75 -13.39 5.14
C ASP A 87 -8.21 -11.97 5.35
N SER A 88 -7.16 -11.78 6.17
CA SER A 88 -6.57 -10.45 6.37
C SER A 88 -5.82 -9.97 5.12
N ASN A 89 -6.14 -8.76 4.67
CA ASN A 89 -5.41 -8.05 3.63
C ASN A 89 -3.99 -7.69 4.12
N TYR A 90 -3.84 -7.31 5.38
CA TYR A 90 -2.54 -7.11 6.02
C TYR A 90 -1.69 -8.37 5.95
N ARG A 91 -2.23 -9.53 6.37
CA ARG A 91 -1.51 -10.82 6.28
C ARG A 91 -1.03 -11.09 4.86
N THR A 92 -1.92 -10.91 3.89
CA THR A 92 -1.61 -11.14 2.47
C THR A 92 -0.43 -10.29 2.01
N ALA A 93 -0.43 -8.99 2.29
CA ALA A 93 0.68 -8.10 1.96
C ALA A 93 1.95 -8.43 2.76
N HIS A 94 1.79 -8.83 4.03
CA HIS A 94 2.91 -9.19 4.90
C HIS A 94 3.67 -10.42 4.40
N GLU A 95 2.97 -11.51 4.11
CA GLU A 95 3.56 -12.75 3.59
C GLU A 95 4.15 -12.58 2.19
N ALA A 96 3.46 -11.80 1.33
CA ALA A 96 3.85 -11.60 -0.06
C ALA A 96 5.04 -10.64 -0.21
N MET A 97 5.13 -9.61 0.64
CA MET A 97 6.10 -8.51 0.46
C MET A 97 6.69 -8.02 1.78
N LEU A 98 5.88 -7.51 2.72
CA LEU A 98 6.42 -6.67 3.83
C LEU A 98 7.45 -7.40 4.71
N SER A 99 7.28 -8.71 4.93
CA SER A 99 8.23 -9.53 5.70
C SER A 99 9.56 -9.79 5.00
N ARG A 100 9.69 -9.43 3.72
CA ARG A 100 10.82 -9.78 2.85
C ARG A 100 11.61 -8.58 2.38
N VAL A 101 11.26 -7.36 2.79
CA VAL A 101 11.82 -6.11 2.27
C VAL A 101 12.25 -5.21 3.41
N PRO A 102 13.26 -4.34 3.21
CA PRO A 102 13.80 -3.49 4.28
C PRO A 102 12.92 -2.25 4.53
N ILE A 103 11.66 -2.45 4.91
CA ILE A 103 10.72 -1.37 5.26
C ILE A 103 10.79 -1.12 6.78
N PRO A 104 10.93 0.14 7.23
CA PRO A 104 10.79 0.49 8.64
C PRO A 104 9.38 0.17 9.17
N ALA A 105 9.26 -0.39 10.37
CA ALA A 105 7.96 -0.81 10.91
C ALA A 105 6.98 0.37 11.08
N GLU A 106 7.50 1.56 11.42
CA GLU A 106 6.76 2.81 11.53
C GLU A 106 6.16 3.30 10.20
N ASN A 107 6.60 2.74 9.08
CA ASN A 107 6.06 3.05 7.76
C ASN A 107 4.87 2.17 7.38
N VAL A 108 4.46 1.24 8.23
CA VAL A 108 3.34 0.32 7.98
C VAL A 108 2.15 0.68 8.86
N HIS A 109 1.17 1.36 8.28
CA HIS A 109 -0.04 1.85 8.95
C HIS A 109 -1.21 0.90 8.66
N ARG A 110 -1.32 -0.21 9.40
CA ARG A 110 -2.40 -1.18 9.20
C ARG A 110 -3.67 -0.81 9.98
N ILE A 111 -4.81 -1.24 9.46
CA ILE A 111 -6.07 -1.25 10.22
C ILE A 111 -5.94 -2.33 11.31
N LYS A 112 -6.13 -1.97 12.57
CA LYS A 112 -6.08 -2.91 13.72
C LYS A 112 -7.41 -3.64 13.89
N ALA A 113 -7.72 -4.47 12.90
CA ALA A 113 -8.99 -5.17 12.78
C ALA A 113 -9.23 -6.25 13.86
N GLU A 114 -8.23 -6.55 14.68
CA GLU A 114 -8.35 -7.42 15.85
C GLU A 114 -9.04 -6.77 17.07
N ASP A 115 -9.31 -5.46 17.04
CA ASP A 115 -10.12 -4.81 18.07
C ASP A 115 -11.51 -5.47 18.12
N PRO A 116 -12.04 -5.88 19.29
CA PRO A 116 -13.36 -6.49 19.38
C PRO A 116 -14.52 -5.59 18.90
N ASP A 117 -14.32 -4.27 18.82
CA ASP A 117 -15.28 -3.32 18.24
C ASP A 117 -14.72 -2.69 16.96
N ALA A 118 -15.34 -3.03 15.83
CA ALA A 118 -15.00 -2.46 14.52
C ALA A 118 -15.01 -0.93 14.48
N ARG A 119 -15.82 -0.26 15.32
CA ARG A 119 -15.86 1.20 15.39
C ARG A 119 -14.58 1.77 15.99
N ASN A 120 -14.00 1.09 16.98
CA ASN A 120 -12.72 1.49 17.57
C ASN A 120 -11.59 1.31 16.58
N ALA A 121 -11.54 0.17 15.86
CA ALA A 121 -10.56 -0.06 14.80
C ALA A 121 -10.64 1.01 13.70
N ALA A 122 -11.85 1.37 13.28
CA ALA A 122 -12.06 2.42 12.28
C ALA A 122 -11.64 3.82 12.78
N ALA A 123 -11.98 4.16 14.03
CA ALA A 123 -11.61 5.43 14.64
C ALA A 123 -10.08 5.56 14.84
N ASP A 124 -9.40 4.50 15.30
CA ASP A 124 -7.94 4.45 15.41
C ASP A 124 -7.30 4.67 14.03
N TYR A 125 -7.82 4.03 12.99
CA TYR A 125 -7.29 4.20 11.64
C TYR A 125 -7.52 5.60 11.06
N ASP A 126 -8.69 6.19 11.25
CA ASP A 126 -8.94 7.60 10.89
C ASP A 126 -7.97 8.54 11.63
N GLN A 127 -7.71 8.30 12.91
CA GLN A 127 -6.75 9.07 13.69
C GLN A 127 -5.31 8.91 13.17
N GLN A 128 -4.90 7.70 12.78
CA GLN A 128 -3.59 7.45 12.16
C GLN A 128 -3.45 8.25 10.86
N LEU A 129 -4.47 8.19 9.98
CA LEU A 129 -4.49 8.96 8.73
C LEU A 129 -4.41 10.47 8.99
N ARG A 130 -5.20 11.00 9.93
CA ARG A 130 -5.17 12.42 10.28
C ARG A 130 -3.82 12.87 10.82
N THR A 131 -3.24 12.07 11.72
CA THR A 131 -1.92 12.34 12.31
C THR A 131 -0.85 12.43 11.23
N PHE A 132 -0.86 11.48 10.28
CA PHE A 132 0.15 11.41 9.24
C PHE A 132 -0.01 12.53 8.20
N PHE A 133 -1.22 12.73 7.66
CA PHE A 133 -1.45 13.66 6.56
C PHE A 133 -1.64 15.12 7.00
N PHE A 134 -2.03 15.36 8.25
CA PHE A 134 -2.37 16.68 8.75
C PHE A 134 -1.70 17.07 10.07
N PRO A 135 -0.37 16.92 10.20
CA PRO A 135 0.34 17.14 11.47
C PRO A 135 0.30 18.60 11.97
N ARG A 136 -0.10 19.56 11.12
CA ARG A 136 -0.14 21.01 11.45
C ARG A 136 -1.47 21.70 11.13
N ARG A 137 -2.51 20.98 10.70
CA ARG A 137 -3.81 21.56 10.32
C ARG A 137 -4.98 20.61 10.61
N MET A 138 -5.71 20.83 11.70
CA MET A 138 -7.04 20.23 11.90
C MET A 138 -8.12 21.09 11.25
N THR A 139 -8.03 21.36 9.95
CA THR A 139 -9.19 21.90 9.23
C THR A 139 -10.05 20.72 8.80
N VAL A 140 -11.31 20.70 9.24
CA VAL A 140 -12.27 19.58 9.15
C VAL A 140 -12.52 19.09 7.71
N GLU A 141 -12.07 19.83 6.70
CA GLU A 141 -12.41 19.63 5.27
C GLU A 141 -11.30 19.00 4.43
N ALA A 142 -10.08 18.82 4.94
CA ALA A 142 -8.99 18.23 4.15
C ALA A 142 -9.04 16.69 4.20
N LEU A 143 -9.10 16.04 3.03
CA LEU A 143 -9.01 14.58 2.89
C LEU A 143 -7.57 14.13 2.59
N PRO A 144 -7.11 12.99 3.15
CA PRO A 144 -5.80 12.43 2.84
C PRO A 144 -5.58 12.29 1.33
N ARG A 145 -4.40 12.67 0.86
CA ARG A 145 -4.01 12.50 -0.54
C ARG A 145 -2.86 11.52 -0.64
N PHE A 146 -3.18 10.32 -1.12
CA PHE A 146 -2.19 9.31 -1.45
C PHE A 146 -1.57 9.59 -2.82
N ASP A 147 -0.36 9.09 -3.03
CA ASP A 147 0.28 9.06 -4.34
C ASP A 147 -0.28 7.94 -5.21
N LEU A 148 -0.65 6.81 -4.58
CA LEU A 148 -1.26 5.66 -5.23
C LEU A 148 -2.34 5.03 -4.32
N VAL A 149 -3.49 4.68 -4.90
CA VAL A 149 -4.51 3.86 -4.24
C VAL A 149 -4.75 2.65 -5.14
N LEU A 150 -4.41 1.46 -4.64
CA LEU A 150 -4.66 0.21 -5.34
C LEU A 150 -6.09 -0.24 -5.07
N LEU A 151 -6.76 -0.71 -6.12
CA LEU A 151 -8.11 -1.27 -6.06
C LEU A 151 -8.12 -2.55 -6.88
N GLY A 152 -8.93 -3.53 -6.46
CA GLY A 152 -9.08 -4.83 -7.09
C GLY A 152 -10.54 -5.19 -7.29
#